data_AF-A0A1W2CMY0-F1
#
_entry.id   AF-A0A1W2CMY0-F1
#
_cell.length_a   1.000
_cell.length_b   1.000
_cell.length_c   1.000
_cell.angle_alpha   90.00
_cell.angle_beta   90.00
_cell.angle_gamma   90.00
#
_symmetry.space_group_name_H-M   'P 1'
#
loop_
_entity.id
_entity.type
_entity.pdbx_description
1 polymer ?
#
loop_
_entity_poly.entity_id
_entity_poly.type
_entity_poly.pdbx_seq_one_letter_code
_entity_poly.pdbx_strand_id
1 'polypeptide(L)'
;MPDGFKVEPEALEAYKSTMTALAGEIGTVGTGTLSGVTSLPGDCFGKIGAEVGLNAAFQQAAQAQLDGVKAASTGLADLAKAVGDALVGYQNQQAETASSIKRAERI
;
A
#
# COMPACT_ATOMS: atom_id res chain seq x y z
N MET A 1 25.64 1.03 -27.51
CA MET A 1 24.18 0.77 -27.55
C MET A 1 23.49 1.96 -26.92
N PRO A 2 22.35 2.43 -27.46
CA PRO A 2 21.68 3.63 -26.95
C PRO A 2 21.23 3.39 -25.51
N ASP A 3 21.38 4.42 -24.68
CA ASP A 3 21.32 4.41 -23.23
C ASP A 3 20.29 3.42 -22.67
N GLY A 4 20.77 2.46 -21.87
CA GLY A 4 19.91 1.56 -21.10
C GLY A 4 18.86 2.39 -20.35
N PHE A 5 17.63 1.88 -20.31
CA PHE A 5 16.47 2.53 -19.70
C PHE A 5 16.85 3.38 -18.48
N LYS A 6 16.37 4.63 -18.42
CA LYS A 6 16.56 5.55 -17.26
C LYS A 6 15.97 5.02 -15.93
N VAL A 7 15.45 3.81 -15.92
CA VAL A 7 14.76 3.19 -14.80
C VAL A 7 15.59 1.98 -14.38
N GLU A 8 16.12 2.05 -13.16
CA GLU A 8 16.88 0.98 -12.53
C GLU A 8 15.91 -0.10 -12.02
N PRO A 9 15.92 -1.32 -12.59
CA PRO A 9 15.00 -2.38 -12.18
C PRO A 9 15.18 -2.77 -10.71
N GLU A 10 16.42 -2.75 -10.22
CA GLU A 10 16.77 -3.01 -8.82
C GLU A 10 16.14 -1.97 -7.88
N ALA A 11 16.10 -0.70 -8.28
CA ALA A 11 15.44 0.37 -7.52
C ALA A 11 13.91 0.19 -7.49
N LEU A 12 13.30 -0.25 -8.60
CA LEU A 12 11.87 -0.57 -8.65
C LEU A 12 11.53 -1.78 -7.76
N GLU A 13 12.37 -2.81 -7.73
CA GLU A 13 12.18 -3.99 -6.89
C GLU A 13 12.33 -3.64 -5.41
N ALA A 14 13.34 -2.85 -5.05
CA ALA A 14 13.50 -2.33 -3.69
C ALA A 14 12.32 -1.46 -3.26
N TYR A 15 11.82 -0.59 -4.15
CA TYR A 15 10.65 0.25 -3.90
C TYR A 15 9.38 -0.59 -3.68
N LYS A 16 9.13 -1.57 -4.55
CA LYS A 16 8.02 -2.53 -4.40
C LYS A 16 8.09 -3.26 -3.07
N SER A 17 9.26 -3.78 -2.69
CA SER A 17 9.46 -4.49 -1.42
C SER A 17 9.16 -3.59 -0.22
N THR A 18 9.69 -2.36 -0.26
CA THR A 18 9.49 -1.36 0.80
C THR A 18 8.01 -0.99 0.94
N MET A 19 7.32 -0.74 -0.18
CA MET A 19 5.91 -0.39 -0.17
C MET A 19 5.01 -1.54 0.30
N THR A 20 5.36 -2.78 -0.04
CA THR A 20 4.64 -3.97 0.44
C THR A 20 4.79 -4.14 1.95
N ALA A 21 6.01 -3.96 2.47
CA ALA A 21 6.28 -4.02 3.91
C ALA A 21 5.53 -2.90 4.66
N LEU A 22 5.60 -1.67 4.15
CA LEU A 22 4.90 -0.52 4.72
C LEU A 22 3.38 -0.71 4.73
N ALA A 23 2.80 -1.24 3.65
CA ALA A 23 1.37 -1.55 3.58
C ALA A 23 0.97 -2.59 4.66
N GLY A 24 1.81 -3.59 4.90
CA GLY A 24 1.62 -4.61 5.94
C GLY A 24 1.73 -4.04 7.36
N GLU A 25 2.72 -3.18 7.61
CA GLU A 25 2.88 -2.49 8.91
C GLU A 25 1.68 -1.59 9.20
N ILE A 26 1.25 -0.78 8.24
CA ILE A 26 0.06 0.08 8.37
C ILE A 26 -1.20 -0.75 8.59
N GLY A 27 -1.34 -1.88 7.88
CA GLY A 27 -2.44 -2.82 8.10
C GLY A 27 -2.43 -3.41 9.51
N THR A 28 -1.26 -3.74 10.04
CA THR A 28 -1.10 -4.29 11.41
C THR A 28 -1.41 -3.25 12.47
N VAL A 29 -0.93 -2.01 12.32
CA VAL A 29 -1.25 -0.89 13.24
C VAL A 29 -2.75 -0.55 13.16
N GLY A 30 -3.33 -0.51 11.96
CA GLY A 30 -4.75 -0.25 11.75
C GLY A 30 -5.65 -1.32 12.37
N THR A 31 -5.33 -2.60 12.15
CA THR A 31 -6.16 -3.71 12.65
C THR A 31 -5.90 -4.06 14.11
N GLY A 32 -4.70 -3.84 14.64
CA GLY A 32 -4.33 -4.16 16.02
C GLY A 32 -4.56 -3.02 17.02
N THR A 33 -4.10 -1.81 16.70
CA THR A 33 -4.13 -0.68 17.64
C THR A 33 -5.47 0.06 17.59
N LEU A 34 -5.98 0.33 16.40
CA LEU A 34 -7.21 1.15 16.23
C LEU A 34 -8.50 0.37 16.47
N SER A 35 -8.53 -0.95 16.22
CA SER A 35 -9.70 -1.80 16.55
C SER A 35 -9.94 -1.90 18.07
N GLY A 36 -8.87 -1.84 18.87
CA GLY A 36 -8.97 -1.75 20.32
C GLY A 36 -9.55 -0.41 20.79
N VAL A 37 -9.25 0.68 20.09
CA VAL A 37 -9.74 2.04 20.42
C VAL A 37 -11.22 2.22 20.08
N THR A 38 -11.74 1.56 19.04
CA THR A 38 -13.19 1.54 18.75
C THR A 38 -13.99 0.71 19.76
N SER A 39 -13.31 -0.05 20.63
CA SER A 39 -13.93 -0.88 21.67
C SER A 39 -14.20 -0.13 22.97
N LEU A 40 -14.06 1.20 22.99
CA LEU A 40 -14.39 2.02 24.16
C LEU A 40 -15.84 1.75 24.61
N PRO A 41 -16.07 1.41 25.89
CA PRO A 41 -17.40 1.09 26.42
C PRO A 41 -18.40 2.21 26.13
N GLY A 42 -19.65 1.88 25.81
CA GLY A 42 -20.71 2.85 25.46
C GLY A 42 -21.09 3.83 26.58
N ASP A 43 -20.40 3.76 27.72
CA ASP A 43 -20.52 4.52 28.95
C ASP A 43 -19.21 5.20 29.38
N CYS A 44 -18.15 5.15 28.55
CA CYS A 44 -16.83 5.70 28.88
C CYS A 44 -16.81 7.23 29.05
N PHE A 45 -17.81 7.95 28.53
CA PHE A 45 -18.03 9.38 28.79
C PHE A 45 -19.20 9.65 29.76
N GLY A 46 -19.68 8.61 30.45
CA GLY A 46 -20.78 8.68 31.41
C GLY A 46 -22.15 8.91 30.77
N LYS A 47 -23.17 9.08 31.63
CA LYS A 47 -24.56 9.32 31.20
C LYS A 47 -24.72 10.60 30.38
N ILE A 48 -24.00 11.66 30.74
CA ILE A 48 -24.03 12.93 29.99
C ILE A 48 -23.43 12.74 28.60
N GLY A 49 -22.30 12.02 28.46
CA GLY A 49 -21.70 11.70 27.17
C GLY A 49 -22.60 10.86 26.26
N ALA A 50 -23.44 10.00 26.84
CA ALA A 50 -24.47 9.26 26.10
C ALA A 50 -25.65 10.18 25.70
N GLU A 51 -26.12 11.04 26.60
CA GLU A 51 -27.25 11.95 26.37
C GLU A 51 -26.94 13.04 25.33
N VAL A 52 -25.69 13.52 25.26
CA VAL A 52 -25.27 14.52 24.26
C VAL A 52 -24.72 13.90 22.97
N GLY A 53 -24.74 12.57 22.86
CA GLY A 53 -24.29 11.84 21.66
C GLY A 53 -22.76 11.81 21.46
N LEU A 54 -21.96 12.18 22.46
CA LEU A 54 -20.50 12.19 22.40
C LEU A 54 -19.94 10.78 22.13
N ASN A 55 -20.59 9.74 22.68
CA ASN A 55 -20.18 8.35 22.47
C ASN A 55 -20.34 7.93 21.01
N ALA A 56 -21.47 8.32 20.39
CA ALA A 56 -21.73 8.02 18.98
C ALA A 56 -20.80 8.81 18.06
N ALA A 57 -20.54 10.09 18.37
CA ALA A 57 -19.60 10.92 17.63
C ALA A 57 -18.16 10.36 17.69
N PHE A 58 -17.74 9.88 18.87
CA PHE A 58 -16.42 9.27 19.04
C PHE A 58 -16.30 7.94 18.29
N GLN A 59 -17.33 7.08 18.36
CA GLN A 59 -17.37 5.83 17.60
C GLN A 59 -17.31 6.08 16.09
N GLN A 60 -18.06 7.07 15.58
CA GLN A 60 -18.01 7.45 14.16
C GLN A 60 -16.64 7.99 13.76
N ALA A 61 -16.03 8.86 14.57
CA ALA A 61 -14.69 9.38 14.30
C ALA A 61 -13.62 8.28 14.31
N ALA A 62 -13.69 7.36 15.27
CA ALA A 62 -12.78 6.22 15.35
C ALA A 62 -12.97 5.24 14.18
N GLN A 63 -14.21 5.00 13.76
CA GLN A 63 -14.51 4.19 12.57
C GLN A 63 -13.99 4.85 11.29
N ALA A 64 -14.18 6.16 11.13
CA ALA A 64 -13.67 6.90 9.98
C ALA A 64 -12.13 6.88 9.90
N GLN A 65 -11.44 6.95 11.04
CA GLN A 65 -9.99 6.80 11.10
C GLN A 65 -9.55 5.38 10.71
N LEU A 66 -10.24 4.35 11.20
CA LEU A 66 -9.95 2.97 10.84
C LEU A 66 -10.15 2.73 9.33
N ASP A 67 -11.22 3.25 8.76
CA ASP A 67 -11.51 3.14 7.34
C ASP A 67 -10.47 3.89 6.50
N GLY A 68 -10.03 5.07 6.95
CA GLY A 68 -8.93 5.81 6.33
C GLY A 68 -7.61 5.05 6.32
N VAL A 69 -7.26 4.40 7.43
CA VAL A 69 -6.04 3.57 7.52
C VAL A 69 -6.13 2.33 6.62
N LYS A 70 -7.30 1.68 6.56
CA LYS A 70 -7.53 0.57 5.63
C LYS A 70 -7.42 1.02 4.17
N ALA A 71 -7.98 2.17 3.83
CA ALA A 71 -7.89 2.74 2.48
C ALA A 71 -6.43 3.06 2.11
N ALA A 72 -5.66 3.64 3.03
CA ALA A 72 -4.24 3.92 2.83
C ALA A 72 -3.41 2.64 2.63
N SER A 73 -3.63 1.62 3.46
CA SER A 73 -2.97 0.31 3.32
C SER A 73 -3.28 -0.35 1.97
N THR A 74 -4.55 -0.29 1.54
CA THR A 74 -4.98 -0.81 0.23
C THR A 74 -4.33 -0.04 -0.92
N GLY A 75 -4.34 1.30 -0.87
CA GLY A 75 -3.72 2.13 -1.90
C GLY A 75 -2.20 1.92 -2.03
N LEU A 76 -1.50 1.69 -0.92
CA LEU A 76 -0.08 1.33 -0.93
C LEU A 76 0.16 -0.05 -1.54
N ALA A 77 -0.70 -1.03 -1.26
CA ALA A 77 -0.62 -2.35 -1.88
C ALA A 77 -0.87 -2.29 -3.40
N ASP A 78 -1.85 -1.51 -3.83
CA ASP A 78 -2.14 -1.29 -5.26
C ASP A 78 -0.99 -0.56 -5.97
N LEU A 79 -0.38 0.43 -5.32
CA LEU A 79 0.82 1.10 -5.83
C LEU A 79 1.99 0.13 -5.97
N ALA A 80 2.24 -0.70 -4.94
CA ALA A 80 3.30 -1.72 -4.99
C ALA A 80 3.06 -2.72 -6.14
N LYS A 81 1.80 -3.09 -6.39
CA LYS A 81 1.42 -3.93 -7.53
C LYS A 81 1.70 -3.25 -8.86
N ALA A 82 1.27 -2.00 -9.05
CA ALA A 82 1.51 -1.25 -10.28
C ALA A 82 3.01 -1.10 -10.58
N VAL A 83 3.84 -0.85 -9.56
CA VAL A 83 5.30 -0.81 -9.71
C VAL A 83 5.86 -2.18 -10.09
N GLY A 84 5.35 -3.25 -9.50
CA GLY A 84 5.72 -4.62 -9.86
C GLY A 84 5.38 -4.97 -11.31
N ASP A 85 4.19 -4.58 -11.78
CA ASP A 85 3.77 -4.80 -13.16
C ASP A 85 4.65 -4.01 -14.15
N ALA A 86 5.03 -2.77 -13.79
CA ALA A 86 5.97 -1.97 -14.58
C ALA A 86 7.36 -2.62 -14.68
N LEU A 87 7.89 -3.15 -13.56
CA LEU A 87 9.15 -3.90 -13.54
C LEU A 87 9.13 -5.08 -14.52
N VAL A 88 8.06 -5.89 -14.47
CA VAL A 88 7.89 -7.04 -15.37
C VAL A 88 7.85 -6.59 -16.83
N GLY A 89 7.17 -5.47 -17.12
CA GLY A 89 7.18 -4.86 -18.44
C GLY A 89 8.58 -4.52 -18.94
N TYR A 90 9.40 -3.87 -18.12
CA TYR A 90 10.79 -3.54 -18.48
C TYR A 90 11.66 -4.78 -18.69
N GLN A 91 11.52 -5.80 -17.83
CA GLN A 91 12.27 -7.06 -17.97
C GLN A 91 11.91 -7.80 -19.27
N ASN A 92 10.63 -7.86 -19.61
CA ASN A 92 10.17 -8.47 -20.87
C ASN A 92 10.73 -7.70 -22.08
N GLN A 93 10.70 -6.38 -22.04
CA GLN A 93 11.22 -5.54 -23.13
C GLN A 93 12.73 -5.69 -23.31
N GLN A 94 13.49 -5.84 -22.23
CA GLN A 94 14.92 -6.17 -22.30
C GLN A 94 15.15 -7.57 -22.91
N ALA A 95 14.39 -8.58 -22.48
CA ALA A 95 14.53 -9.94 -23.00
C ALA A 95 14.24 -10.00 -24.52
N GLU A 96 13.19 -9.31 -24.97
CA GLU A 96 12.83 -9.21 -26.39
C GLU A 96 13.92 -8.51 -27.20
N THR A 97 14.44 -7.39 -26.69
CA THR A 97 15.51 -6.61 -27.34
C THR A 97 16.80 -7.42 -27.41
N ALA A 98 17.19 -8.12 -26.35
CA ALA A 98 18.36 -8.98 -26.36
C ALA A 98 18.21 -10.14 -27.37
N SER A 99 17.01 -10.70 -27.47
CA SER A 99 16.68 -11.74 -28.44
C SER A 99 16.70 -11.22 -29.88
N SER A 100 16.24 -9.99 -30.13
CA SER A 100 16.24 -9.39 -31.47
C SER A 100 17.66 -9.08 -31.94
N ILE A 101 18.52 -8.57 -31.05
CA ILE A 101 19.94 -8.34 -31.32
C ILE A 101 20.65 -9.67 -31.63
N LYS A 102 20.48 -10.70 -30.79
CA LYS A 102 21.05 -12.03 -31.05
C LYS A 102 20.59 -12.64 -32.37
N ARG A 103 19.35 -12.36 -32.80
CA ARG A 103 18.84 -12.78 -34.12
C ARG A 103 19.52 -11.99 -35.24
N ALA A 104 19.69 -10.68 -35.09
CA ALA A 104 20.34 -9.83 -36.07
C ALA A 104 21.84 -10.13 -36.23
N GLU A 105 22.54 -10.50 -35.15
CA GLU A 105 23.96 -10.92 -35.17
C GLU A 105 24.19 -12.29 -35.83
N ARG A 106 23.12 -13.07 -36.06
CA ARG A 106 23.20 -14.42 -36.63
C ARG A 106 22.93 -14.47 -38.14
N ILE A 107 22.75 -13.32 -38.77
CA ILE A 107 22.55 -13.11 -40.22
C ILE A 107 23.83 -12.49 -40.78
#